data_AF-A0A1W9UYM1-F1
#
_entry.id   AF-A0A1W9UYM1-F1
#
_cell.length_a   1.000
_cell.length_b   1.000
_cell.length_c   1.000
_cell.angle_alpha   90.00
_cell.angle_beta   90.00
_cell.angle_gamma   90.00
#
_symmetry.space_group_name_H-M   'P 1'
#
loop_
_entity.id
_entity.type
_entity.pdbx_description
1 polymer ?
#
loop_
_entity_poly.entity_id
_entity_poly.type
_entity_poly.pdbx_seq_one_letter_code
_entity_poly.pdbx_strand_id
1 'polypeptide(L)'
;VRAIVAPVKLRDTTIGALQVYPVEAGKTWSEDDLAVVETVIGELGRVAEGLRLFDETRRRAGREQTIREITEKMRAAPNLEALIQTTAQELGQRFSAEYALVDLGLEQSAEQTSNAKQAGNPS
;
A
#
# COMPACT_ATOMS: atom_id res chain seq x y z
N VAL A 1 16.74 10.70 39.81
CA VAL A 1 17.33 9.96 38.68
C VAL A 1 16.78 10.56 37.40
N ARG A 2 17.61 11.04 36.45
CA ARG A 2 17.14 11.63 35.18
C ARG A 2 17.39 10.66 34.03
N ALA A 3 16.37 10.33 33.26
CA ALA A 3 16.49 9.53 32.04
C ALA A 3 16.91 10.42 30.85
N ILE A 4 17.61 9.84 29.87
CA ILE A 4 17.77 10.46 28.56
C ILE A 4 16.56 10.06 27.71
N VAL A 5 15.95 11.05 27.06
CA VAL A 5 14.88 10.82 26.09
C VAL A 5 15.33 11.42 24.78
N ALA A 6 15.41 10.60 23.73
CA ALA A 6 15.86 11.08 22.43
C ALA A 6 15.00 10.49 21.30
N PRO A 7 14.61 11.32 20.31
CA PRO A 7 13.64 10.94 19.30
C PRO A 7 14.25 9.97 18.28
N VAL A 8 13.52 8.92 17.93
CA VAL A 8 13.84 8.07 16.77
C VAL A 8 13.20 8.73 15.56
N LYS A 9 14.04 9.23 14.66
CA LYS A 9 13.60 9.91 13.44
C LYS A 9 13.74 9.00 12.23
N LEU A 10 12.73 9.09 11.37
CA LEU A 10 12.73 8.56 10.02
C LEU A 10 12.72 9.75 9.07
N ARG A 11 13.89 10.09 8.50
CA ARG A 11 14.10 11.35 7.79
C ARG A 11 13.72 12.53 8.71
N ASP A 12 12.79 13.37 8.30
CA ASP A 12 12.30 14.51 9.09
C ASP A 12 11.08 14.19 9.98
N THR A 13 10.64 12.93 10.02
CA THR A 13 9.47 12.51 10.82
C THR A 13 9.90 11.76 12.06
N THR A 14 9.42 12.17 13.24
CA THR A 14 9.65 11.40 14.47
C THR A 14 8.68 10.23 14.53
N ILE A 15 9.20 9.00 14.58
CA ILE A 15 8.41 7.76 14.61
C ILE A 15 8.32 7.14 16.02
N GLY A 16 9.10 7.67 16.96
CA GLY A 16 9.11 7.21 18.36
C GLY A 16 10.18 7.91 19.19
N ALA A 17 10.44 7.39 20.38
CA ALA A 17 11.50 7.88 21.27
C ALA A 17 12.18 6.73 22.00
N LEU A 18 13.51 6.83 22.14
CA LEU A 18 14.30 5.97 23.01
C LEU A 18 14.42 6.62 24.39
N GLN A 19 14.06 5.87 25.43
CA GLN A 19 14.28 6.29 26.82
C GLN A 19 15.37 5.43 27.44
N VAL A 20 16.42 6.07 27.95
CA VAL A 20 17.54 5.40 28.60
C VAL A 20 17.57 5.79 30.07
N TYR A 21 17.51 4.78 30.93
CA TYR A 21 17.56 4.93 32.37
C TYR A 21 18.96 4.55 32.87
N PRO A 22 19.53 5.29 33.84
CA PRO A 22 20.80 4.88 34.43
C PRO A 22 20.60 3.62 35.26
N VAL A 23 21.57 2.70 35.16
CA VAL A 23 21.56 1.42 35.88
C VAL A 23 21.80 1.61 37.38
N GLU A 24 22.64 2.57 37.74
CA GLU A 24 22.98 2.90 39.13
C GLU A 24 22.28 4.17 39.60
N ALA A 25 21.75 4.13 40.82
CA ALA A 25 21.15 5.29 41.45
C ALA A 25 22.21 6.38 41.70
N GLY A 26 22.02 7.55 41.10
CA GLY A 26 22.94 8.69 41.25
C GLY A 26 23.96 8.84 40.13
N LYS A 27 24.02 7.93 39.14
CA LYS A 27 24.85 8.12 37.94
C LYS A 27 24.44 9.43 37.24
N THR A 28 25.46 10.24 36.91
CA THR A 28 25.32 11.40 36.03
C THR A 28 25.77 10.99 34.64
N TRP A 29 25.03 11.40 33.61
CA TRP A 29 25.36 11.14 32.23
C TRP A 29 26.62 11.93 31.83
N SER A 30 27.60 11.24 31.25
CA SER A 30 28.76 11.88 30.62
C SER A 30 28.47 12.24 29.17
N GLU A 31 29.36 13.03 28.54
CA GLU A 31 29.31 13.26 27.10
C GLU A 31 29.47 11.97 26.30
N ASP A 32 30.33 11.05 26.76
CA ASP A 32 30.50 9.73 26.13
C ASP A 32 29.21 8.90 26.18
N ASP A 33 28.48 8.94 27.30
CA ASP A 33 27.19 8.26 27.41
C ASP A 33 26.20 8.83 26.38
N LEU A 34 26.17 10.16 26.19
CA LEU A 34 25.32 10.80 25.18
C LEU A 34 25.73 10.41 23.76
N ALA A 35 27.03 10.41 23.45
CA ALA A 35 27.55 10.05 22.12
C ALA A 35 27.18 8.61 21.72
N VAL A 36 27.18 7.69 22.69
CA VAL A 36 26.71 6.30 22.47
C VAL A 36 25.20 6.29 22.17
N VAL A 37 24.39 7.02 22.95
CA VAL A 37 22.94 7.10 22.72
C VAL A 37 22.62 7.69 21.35
N GLU A 38 23.31 8.75 20.94
CA GLU A 38 23.15 9.35 19.61
C GLU A 38 23.50 8.36 18.48
N THR A 39 24.60 7.62 18.64
CA THR A 39 25.01 6.59 17.67
C THR A 39 23.95 5.49 17.54
N VAL A 40 23.43 5.00 18.67
CA VAL A 40 22.37 3.98 18.69
C VAL A 40 21.10 4.49 18.02
N ILE A 41 20.71 5.74 18.27
CA ILE A 41 19.51 6.33 17.66
C ILE A 41 19.66 6.52 16.16
N GLY A 42 20.83 6.95 15.70
CA GLY A 42 21.14 7.03 14.27
C GLY A 42 20.98 5.67 13.59
N GLU A 43 21.50 4.62 14.22
CA GLU A 43 21.38 3.25 13.70
C GLU A 43 19.94 2.73 13.74
N LEU A 44 19.18 3.01 14.80
CA LEU A 44 17.76 2.67 14.89
C LEU A 44 16.94 3.32 13.78
N GLY A 45 17.20 4.59 13.47
CA GLY A 45 16.56 5.29 12.35
C GLY A 45 16.85 4.61 11.00
N ARG A 46 18.10 4.17 10.78
CA ARG A 46 18.52 3.45 9.57
C ARG A 46 17.82 2.10 9.44
N VAL A 47 17.78 1.31 10.51
CA VAL A 47 17.09 0.01 10.54
C VAL A 47 15.59 0.19 10.33
N ALA A 48 14.98 1.21 10.94
CA ALA A 48 13.57 1.52 10.76
C ALA A 48 13.21 1.84 9.30
N GLU A 49 14.04 2.62 8.58
CA GLU A 49 13.83 2.86 7.14
C GLU A 49 13.95 1.57 6.33
N GLY A 50 14.93 0.72 6.64
CA GLY A 50 15.07 -0.58 6.00
C GLY A 50 13.83 -1.46 6.18
N LEU A 51 13.29 -1.53 7.40
CA LEU A 51 12.06 -2.26 7.71
C LEU A 51 10.84 -1.68 6.98
N ARG A 52 10.74 -0.34 6.88
CA ARG A 52 9.66 0.32 6.13
C ARG A 52 9.71 -0.03 4.65
N LEU A 53 10.88 0.10 4.02
CA LEU A 53 11.07 -0.24 2.60
C LEU A 53 10.81 -1.72 2.32
N PHE A 54 11.22 -2.59 3.25
CA PHE A 54 10.93 -4.01 3.19
C PHE A 54 9.42 -4.30 3.28
N ASP A 55 8.71 -3.70 4.23
CA ASP A 55 7.25 -3.86 4.36
C ASP A 55 6.52 -3.33 3.12
N GLU A 56 6.94 -2.18 2.59
CA GLU A 56 6.40 -1.61 1.35
C GLU A 56 6.59 -2.54 0.16
N THR A 57 7.80 -3.09 0.00
CA THR A 57 8.12 -4.08 -1.05
C THR A 57 7.27 -5.34 -0.89
N ARG A 58 7.15 -5.86 0.33
CA ARG A 58 6.35 -7.07 0.62
C ARG A 58 4.87 -6.85 0.34
N ARG A 59 4.31 -5.70 0.74
CA ARG A 59 2.93 -5.32 0.44
C ARG A 59 2.69 -5.23 -1.06
N ARG A 60 3.61 -4.60 -1.80
CA ARG A 60 3.53 -4.50 -3.26
C ARG A 60 3.55 -5.88 -3.92
N ALA A 61 4.50 -6.74 -3.55
CA ALA A 61 4.57 -8.10 -4.06
C ALA A 61 3.30 -8.91 -3.75
N GLY A 62 2.75 -8.80 -2.54
CA GLY A 62 1.48 -9.45 -2.17
C GLY A 62 0.28 -8.96 -2.99
N ARG A 63 0.24 -7.66 -3.31
CA ARG A 63 -0.77 -7.07 -4.19
C ARG A 63 -0.64 -7.58 -5.63
N GLU A 64 0.58 -7.56 -6.18
CA GLU A 64 0.85 -8.06 -7.54
C GLU A 64 0.51 -9.56 -7.66
N GLN A 65 0.87 -10.34 -6.64
CA GLN A 65 0.50 -11.76 -6.55
C GLN A 65 -1.01 -11.96 -6.56
N THR A 66 -1.75 -11.18 -5.77
CA THR A 66 -3.22 -11.24 -5.73
C THR A 66 -3.84 -10.92 -7.08
N ILE A 67 -3.37 -9.84 -7.74
CA ILE A 67 -3.86 -9.45 -9.07
C ILE A 67 -3.62 -10.57 -10.09
N ARG A 68 -2.43 -11.16 -10.06
CA ARG A 68 -2.07 -12.27 -10.94
C ARG A 68 -2.98 -13.48 -10.75
N GLU A 69 -3.18 -13.91 -9.51
CA GLU A 69 -4.04 -15.06 -9.17
C GLU A 69 -5.48 -14.85 -9.65
N ILE A 70 -6.05 -13.66 -9.43
CA ILE A 70 -7.41 -13.33 -9.90
C ILE A 70 -7.45 -13.33 -11.44
N THR A 71 -6.46 -12.72 -12.09
CA THR A 71 -6.38 -12.65 -13.56
C THR A 71 -6.26 -14.04 -14.20
N GLU A 72 -5.48 -14.94 -13.59
CA GLU A 72 -5.33 -16.32 -14.06
C GLU A 72 -6.65 -17.10 -13.94
N LYS A 73 -7.35 -16.99 -12.80
CA LYS A 73 -8.68 -17.60 -12.61
C LYS A 73 -9.71 -17.05 -13.59
N MET A 74 -9.69 -15.73 -13.81
CA MET A 74 -10.53 -15.06 -14.80
C MET A 74 -10.28 -15.61 -16.21
N ARG A 75 -9.01 -15.71 -16.64
CA ARG A 75 -8.65 -16.23 -17.97
C ARG A 75 -9.03 -17.70 -18.17
N ALA A 76 -9.10 -18.49 -17.10
CA ALA A 76 -9.51 -19.89 -17.15
C ALA A 76 -11.03 -20.09 -17.24
N ALA A 77 -11.83 -19.03 -17.10
CA ALA A 77 -13.28 -19.13 -17.14
C ALA A 77 -13.78 -19.55 -18.53
N PRO A 78 -14.70 -20.53 -18.63
CA PRO A 78 -15.15 -21.08 -19.92
C PRO A 78 -16.07 -20.14 -20.71
N ASN A 79 -16.67 -19.15 -20.07
CA ASN A 79 -17.58 -18.18 -20.67
C ASN A 79 -17.68 -16.91 -19.80
N LEU A 80 -18.36 -15.89 -20.33
CA LEU A 80 -18.52 -14.59 -19.68
C LEU A 80 -19.24 -14.66 -18.33
N GLU A 81 -20.26 -15.52 -18.20
CA GLU A 81 -21.01 -15.69 -16.96
C GLU A 81 -20.12 -16.26 -15.84
N ALA A 82 -19.38 -17.33 -16.15
CA ALA A 82 -18.42 -17.94 -15.23
C ALA A 82 -17.27 -16.97 -14.87
N LEU A 83 -16.85 -16.12 -15.81
CA LEU A 83 -15.86 -15.07 -15.56
C LEU A 83 -16.36 -14.10 -14.49
N ILE A 84 -17.55 -13.51 -14.69
CA ILE A 84 -18.15 -12.54 -13.77
C ILE A 84 -18.32 -13.16 -12.38
N GLN A 85 -18.85 -14.38 -12.31
CA GLN A 85 -19.08 -15.08 -11.05
C GLN A 85 -17.76 -15.33 -10.30
N THR A 86 -16.73 -15.81 -11.01
CA THR A 86 -15.39 -16.04 -10.44
C THR A 86 -14.79 -14.74 -9.93
N THR A 87 -14.88 -13.65 -10.70
CA THR A 87 -14.39 -12.33 -10.29
C THR A 87 -15.09 -11.82 -9.03
N ALA A 88 -16.43 -11.83 -9.01
CA ALA A 88 -17.21 -11.36 -7.86
C ALA A 88 -16.88 -12.18 -6.59
N GLN A 89 -16.74 -13.50 -6.73
CA GLN A 89 -16.41 -14.39 -5.62
C GLN A 89 -14.99 -14.15 -5.07
N GLU A 90 -13.98 -14.05 -5.94
CA GLU A 90 -12.60 -13.79 -5.51
C GLU A 90 -12.47 -12.43 -4.81
N LEU A 91 -13.12 -11.39 -5.35
CA LEU A 91 -13.11 -10.06 -4.73
C LEU A 91 -13.85 -10.06 -3.39
N GLY A 92 -15.04 -10.67 -3.31
CA GLY A 92 -15.82 -10.76 -2.08
C GLY A 92 -15.03 -11.44 -0.95
N GLN A 93 -14.40 -12.58 -1.24
CA GLN A 93 -13.63 -13.32 -0.24
C GLN A 93 -12.38 -12.55 0.23
N ARG A 94 -11.61 -11.96 -0.69
CA ARG A 94 -10.35 -11.27 -0.33
C ARG A 94 -10.55 -9.97 0.41
N PHE A 95 -11.61 -9.23 0.09
CA PHE A 95 -11.92 -7.97 0.76
C PHE A 95 -12.84 -8.14 1.98
N SER A 96 -13.24 -9.37 2.30
CA SER A 96 -14.22 -9.66 3.37
C SER A 96 -15.46 -8.78 3.26
N ALA A 97 -15.90 -8.54 2.02
CA ALA A 97 -17.06 -7.71 1.73
C ALA A 97 -18.34 -8.53 1.91
N GLU A 98 -19.39 -7.90 2.44
CA GLU A 98 -20.70 -8.53 2.58
C GLU A 98 -21.32 -8.86 1.20
N TYR A 99 -21.11 -7.97 0.22
CA TYR A 99 -21.55 -8.14 -1.16
C TYR A 99 -20.50 -7.59 -2.15
N ALA A 100 -20.41 -8.22 -3.33
CA ALA A 100 -19.57 -7.76 -4.45
C ALA A 100 -20.40 -7.74 -5.74
N LEU A 101 -20.34 -6.63 -6.49
CA LEU A 101 -21.04 -6.43 -7.75
C LEU A 101 -20.03 -6.17 -8.86
N VAL A 102 -20.25 -6.79 -10.02
CA VAL A 102 -19.45 -6.61 -11.23
C VAL A 102 -20.40 -6.17 -12.34
N ASP A 103 -20.21 -4.96 -12.85
CA ASP A 103 -20.97 -4.41 -13.97
C ASP A 103 -20.08 -4.39 -15.23
N LEU A 104 -20.64 -4.82 -16.36
CA LEU A 104 -19.98 -4.78 -17.65
C LEU A 104 -20.51 -3.59 -18.43
N GLY A 105 -19.71 -2.53 -18.46
CA GLY A 105 -19.97 -1.39 -19.34
C GLY A 105 -19.89 -1.83 -20.80
N LEU A 106 -21.03 -1.99 -21.45
CA LEU A 106 -21.09 -2.01 -22.91
C LEU A 106 -20.84 -0.58 -23.39
N GLU A 107 -19.64 -0.30 -23.90
CA GLU A 107 -19.40 0.97 -24.60
C GLU A 107 -20.31 1.01 -25.83
N GLN A 108 -21.40 1.79 -25.75
CA GLN A 108 -22.19 2.10 -26.93
C GLN A 108 -21.34 3.01 -27.83
N SER A 109 -20.92 2.47 -28.96
CA SER A 109 -20.26 3.21 -30.02
C SER A 109 -21.17 4.36 -30.49
N ALA A 110 -20.92 5.56 -30.01
CA ALA A 110 -21.62 6.77 -30.43
C ALA A 110 -21.14 7.20 -31.82
N GLU A 111 -21.58 6.53 -32.88
CA GLU A 111 -21.14 6.91 -34.24
C GLU A 111 -22.10 6.52 -35.38
N GLN A 112 -23.41 6.76 -35.23
CA GLN A 112 -24.35 6.70 -36.36
C GLN A 112 -25.46 7.75 -36.27
N THR A 113 -25.13 9.05 -36.28
CA THR A 113 -26.13 10.12 -36.55
C THR A 113 -25.67 11.24 -37.47
N SER A 114 -24.45 11.22 -38.04
CA SER A 114 -23.96 12.35 -38.86
C SER A 114 -24.17 12.23 -40.39
N ASN A 115 -24.61 11.11 -40.96
CA ASN A 115 -24.62 10.94 -42.44
C ASN A 115 -25.99 11.10 -43.13
N ALA A 116 -27.05 11.53 -42.43
CA ALA A 116 -28.37 11.73 -43.02
C ALA A 116 -28.67 13.19 -43.47
N LYS A 117 -27.74 14.14 -43.35
CA LYS A 117 -27.94 15.55 -43.74
C LYS A 117 -27.34 15.95 -45.09
N GLN A 118 -26.84 15.01 -45.89
CA GLN A 118 -26.26 15.28 -47.22
C GLN A 118 -27.03 14.61 -48.36
N ALA A 119 -28.37 14.51 -48.24
CA ALA A 119 -29.26 14.13 -49.32
C ALA A 119 -30.45 15.09 -49.33
N GLY A 120 -30.23 16.28 -49.88
CA GLY A 120 -31.25 17.33 -49.88
C GLY A 120 -30.78 18.63 -50.49
N ASN A 121 -30.23 18.59 -51.71
CA ASN A 121 -30.26 19.76 -52.58
C ASN A 121 -30.79 19.32 -53.96
N PRO A 122 -32.11 19.41 -54.20
CA PRO A 122 -32.64 19.40 -55.55
C PRO A 122 -32.49 20.78 -56.16
N SER A 123 -31.87 20.79 -57.34
CA SER A 123 -31.86 21.78 -58.45
C SER A 123 -32.10 23.26 -58.14
#